data_AF-A0A839SUL4-F1
#
_entry.id   AF-A0A839SUL4-F1
#
_cell.length_a   1.000
_cell.length_b   1.000
_cell.length_c   1.000
_cell.angle_alpha   90.00
_cell.angle_beta   90.00
_cell.angle_gamma   90.00
#
_symmetry.space_group_name_H-M   'P 1'
#
loop_
_entity.id
_entity.type
_entity.pdbx_description
1 polymer ?
#
loop_
_entity_poly.entity_id
_entity_poly.type
_entity_poly.pdbx_seq_one_letter_code
_entity_poly.pdbx_strand_id
1 'polypeptide(L)'
;MPEDASPTPTSLGDLRAMDLDVFCWCNRCFHNAILETAGLIPRFGPHYPVPHLSSKLRCEACGSQDIEARPAWRGLGQVTRHGKLT
;
A
#
# COMPACT_ATOMS: atom_id res chain seq x y z
N MET A 1 19.16 8.85 -26.89
CA MET A 1 18.86 8.48 -25.49
C MET A 1 17.36 8.22 -25.46
N PRO A 2 16.87 6.98 -25.28
CA PRO A 2 15.45 6.84 -24.98
C PRO A 2 15.22 7.48 -23.60
N GLU A 3 14.31 8.44 -23.60
CA GLU A 3 13.78 9.12 -22.42
C GLU A 3 13.36 8.15 -21.31
N ASP A 4 13.58 8.61 -20.08
CA ASP A 4 13.26 7.98 -18.79
C ASP A 4 11.76 7.69 -18.70
N ALA A 5 11.31 6.60 -19.33
CA ALA A 5 9.95 6.08 -19.17
C ALA A 5 9.86 5.42 -17.79
N SER A 6 9.82 6.25 -16.75
CA SER A 6 9.49 5.81 -15.40
C SER A 6 8.24 4.93 -15.49
N PRO A 7 8.28 3.67 -15.00
CA PRO A 7 7.17 2.75 -15.13
C PRO A 7 5.91 3.38 -14.56
N THR A 8 4.80 3.37 -15.31
CA THR A 8 3.54 3.94 -14.84
C THR A 8 3.15 3.23 -13.55
N PRO A 9 2.88 3.98 -12.46
CA PRO A 9 2.55 3.38 -11.18
C PRO A 9 1.26 2.56 -11.31
N THR A 10 1.29 1.33 -10.78
CA THR A 10 0.13 0.45 -10.74
C THR A 10 -1.05 1.14 -10.06
N SER A 11 -2.22 1.07 -10.70
CA SER A 11 -3.47 1.65 -10.20
C SER A 11 -4.26 0.66 -9.34
N LEU A 12 -5.25 1.17 -8.60
CA LEU A 12 -6.20 0.34 -7.86
C LEU A 12 -6.97 -0.64 -8.76
N GLY A 13 -7.31 -0.22 -9.98
CA GLY A 13 -7.99 -1.03 -10.98
C GLY A 13 -7.13 -2.19 -11.47
N ASP A 14 -5.83 -1.93 -11.70
CA ASP A 14 -4.88 -2.97 -12.07
C ASP A 14 -4.76 -4.03 -10.97
N LEU A 15 -4.64 -3.59 -9.71
CA LEU A 15 -4.62 -4.52 -8.57
C LEU A 15 -5.89 -5.34 -8.47
N ARG A 16 -7.06 -4.70 -8.64
CA ARG A 16 -8.35 -5.41 -8.61
C ARG A 16 -8.45 -6.44 -9.72
N ALA A 17 -7.96 -6.15 -10.92
CA ALA A 17 -7.93 -7.07 -12.05
C ALA A 17 -6.99 -8.27 -11.79
N MET A 18 -5.93 -8.07 -10.99
CA MET A 18 -5.00 -9.12 -10.57
C MET A 18 -5.45 -9.89 -9.31
N ASP A 19 -6.64 -9.60 -8.75
CA ASP A 19 -7.10 -10.12 -7.47
C ASP A 19 -6.10 -9.87 -6.32
N LEU A 20 -5.62 -8.62 -6.27
CA LEU A 20 -4.69 -8.13 -5.26
C LEU A 20 -5.26 -6.95 -4.51
N ASP A 21 -4.75 -6.79 -3.29
CA ASP A 21 -5.08 -5.70 -2.39
C ASP A 21 -3.87 -4.80 -2.14
N VAL A 22 -4.05 -3.77 -1.32
CA VAL A 22 -2.97 -2.84 -0.95
C VAL A 22 -2.45 -3.21 0.43
N PHE A 23 -1.16 -3.49 0.53
CA PHE A 23 -0.46 -3.62 1.81
C PHE A 23 0.02 -2.24 2.27
N CYS A 24 -0.34 -1.87 3.50
CA CYS A 24 0.07 -0.62 4.12
C CYS A 24 0.96 -0.90 5.33
N TRP A 25 2.08 -0.20 5.44
CA TRP A 25 3.06 -0.34 6.51
C TRP A 25 3.42 1.01 7.12
N CYS A 26 3.25 1.17 8.43
CA CYS A 26 3.70 2.37 9.12
C CYS A 26 5.18 2.27 9.48
N ASN A 27 6.02 3.16 8.94
CA ASN A 27 7.46 3.19 9.20
C ASN A 27 7.81 3.60 10.64
N ARG A 28 6.85 4.13 11.40
CA ARG A 28 7.05 4.61 12.78
C ARG A 28 6.85 3.55 13.85
N CYS A 29 5.83 2.72 13.70
CA CYS A 29 5.41 1.75 14.73
C CYS A 29 5.28 0.32 14.20
N PHE A 30 5.58 0.11 12.91
CA PHE A 30 5.50 -1.19 12.22
C PHE A 30 4.09 -1.80 12.17
N HIS A 31 3.06 -1.04 12.57
CA HIS A 31 1.67 -1.43 12.36
C HIS A 31 1.40 -1.51 10.85
N ASN A 32 0.76 -2.60 10.43
CA ASN A 32 0.44 -2.84 9.04
C ASN A 32 -0.97 -3.41 8.89
N ALA A 33 -1.56 -3.16 7.73
CA ALA A 33 -2.90 -3.60 7.38
C ALA A 33 -2.96 -3.89 5.88
N ILE A 34 -3.90 -4.75 5.48
CA ILE A 34 -4.30 -4.92 4.08
C ILE A 34 -5.60 -4.15 3.87
N LEU A 35 -5.62 -3.30 2.85
CA LEU A 35 -6.80 -2.55 2.43
C LEU A 35 -7.33 -3.15 1.12
N GLU A 36 -8.60 -3.57 1.15
CA GLU A 36 -9.25 -4.19 0.01
C GLU A 36 -9.42 -3.20 -1.15
N THR A 37 -8.96 -3.56 -2.34
CA THR A 37 -9.13 -2.72 -3.54
C THR A 37 -10.60 -2.45 -3.84
N ALA A 38 -11.49 -3.41 -3.57
CA ALA A 38 -12.94 -3.26 -3.71
C ALA A 38 -13.51 -2.12 -2.86
N GLY A 39 -12.96 -1.87 -1.67
CA GLY A 39 -13.36 -0.77 -0.79
C GLY A 39 -12.70 0.58 -1.14
N LEU A 40 -11.51 0.54 -1.75
CA LEU A 40 -10.76 1.74 -2.14
C LEU A 40 -11.24 2.35 -3.46
N ILE A 41 -11.60 1.53 -4.45
CA ILE A 41 -12.03 1.99 -5.78
C ILE A 41 -13.24 2.95 -5.70
N PRO A 42 -14.30 2.69 -4.93
CA PRO A 42 -15.42 3.63 -4.81
C PRO A 42 -15.02 4.99 -4.21
N ARG A 43 -13.92 5.06 -3.45
CA ARG A 43 -13.48 6.29 -2.76
C ARG A 43 -12.52 7.13 -3.60
N PHE A 44 -11.63 6.48 -4.35
CA PHE A 44 -10.52 7.14 -5.05
C PHE A 44 -10.60 7.00 -6.58
N GLY A 45 -11.43 6.10 -7.08
CA GLY A 45 -11.51 5.72 -8.48
C GLY A 45 -10.52 4.60 -8.85
N PRO A 46 -10.79 3.85 -9.93
CA PRO A 46 -9.96 2.72 -10.36
C PRO A 46 -8.59 3.15 -10.88
N HIS A 47 -8.45 4.34 -11.45
CA HIS A 47 -7.18 4.84 -11.99
C HIS A 47 -6.27 5.47 -10.92
N TYR A 48 -6.67 5.43 -9.64
CA TYR A 48 -5.87 6.02 -8.57
C TYR A 48 -4.58 5.20 -8.36
N PRO A 49 -3.39 5.83 -8.40
CA PRO A 49 -2.12 5.13 -8.25
C PRO A 49 -1.88 4.70 -6.80
N VAL A 50 -1.47 3.45 -6.62
CA VAL A 50 -1.25 2.84 -5.30
C VAL A 50 -0.25 3.62 -4.43
N PRO A 51 0.90 4.09 -4.95
CA PRO A 51 1.85 4.84 -4.13
C PRO A 51 1.27 6.12 -3.52
N HIS A 52 0.26 6.74 -4.15
CA HIS A 52 -0.34 7.97 -3.65
C HIS A 52 -1.28 7.75 -2.46
N LEU A 53 -1.72 6.51 -2.20
CA LEU A 53 -2.54 6.18 -1.03
C LEU A 53 -1.86 6.57 0.27
N SER A 54 -0.54 6.42 0.36
CA SER A 54 0.29 6.83 1.51
C SER A 54 -0.10 8.22 2.05
N SER A 55 -0.26 9.21 1.15
CA SER A 55 -0.62 10.59 1.49
C SER A 55 -2.02 10.77 2.09
N LYS A 56 -2.90 9.78 1.91
CA LYS A 56 -4.29 9.77 2.38
C LYS A 56 -4.49 8.92 3.63
N LEU A 57 -3.47 8.17 4.05
CA LEU A 57 -3.56 7.25 5.17
C LEU A 57 -3.01 7.87 6.45
N ARG A 58 -3.53 7.38 7.57
CA ARG A 58 -3.03 7.70 8.92
C ARG A 58 -3.04 6.42 9.73
N CYS A 59 -1.94 6.16 10.44
CA CYS A 59 -1.81 4.96 11.24
C CYS A 59 -2.73 5.08 12.46
N GLU A 60 -3.63 4.12 12.65
CA GLU A 60 -4.56 4.13 13.79
C GLU A 60 -3.83 3.89 15.12
N ALA A 61 -2.68 3.21 15.11
CA ALA A 61 -1.93 2.90 16.33
C ALA A 61 -1.10 4.09 16.85
N CYS A 62 -0.54 4.93 15.98
CA CYS A 62 0.38 6.01 16.38
C CYS A 62 0.03 7.40 15.80
N GLY A 63 -0.97 7.50 14.93
CA GLY A 63 -1.41 8.75 14.31
C GLY A 63 -0.48 9.30 13.22
N SER A 64 0.64 8.63 12.91
CA SER A 64 1.59 9.08 11.88
C SER A 64 1.03 8.91 10.45
N GLN A 65 1.51 9.75 9.53
CA GLN A 65 1.24 9.67 8.08
C GLN A 65 2.43 9.10 7.29
N ASP A 66 3.49 8.66 7.99
CA ASP A 66 4.64 7.99 7.38
C ASP A 66 4.30 6.51 7.14
N ILE A 67 3.57 6.30 6.04
CA ILE A 67 3.00 5.01 5.64
C ILE A 67 3.46 4.67 4.23
N GLU A 68 4.07 3.49 4.08
CA GLU A 68 4.32 2.90 2.78
C GLU A 68 3.05 2.18 2.31
N ALA A 69 2.58 2.50 1.11
CA ALA A 69 1.46 1.82 0.47
C ALA A 69 1.97 1.14 -0.80
N ARG A 70 1.79 -0.19 -0.87
CA ARG A 70 2.27 -1.00 -1.99
C ARG A 70 1.27 -2.11 -2.30
N PRO A 71 1.35 -2.72 -3.49
CA PRO A 71 0.56 -3.90 -3.78
C PRO A 71 0.89 -5.04 -2.80
N ALA A 72 -0.11 -5.79 -2.38
CA ALA A 72 0.03 -6.97 -1.54
C ALA A 72 0.48 -8.20 -2.35
N TRP A 73 1.63 -8.08 -3.04
CA TRP A 73 2.19 -9.18 -3.83
C TRP A 73 2.35 -10.44 -2.98
N ARG A 74 1.85 -11.57 -3.49
CA ARG A 74 1.95 -12.86 -2.80
C ARG A 74 3.43 -13.19 -2.57
N GLY A 75 3.80 -13.45 -1.31
CA GLY A 75 5.18 -13.76 -0.90
C GLY A 75 6.05 -12.56 -0.47
N LEU A 76 5.60 -11.32 -0.68
CA LEU A 76 6.29 -10.10 -0.19
C LEU A 76 5.61 -9.47 1.04
N GLY A 77 4.87 -10.30 1.79
CA GLY A 77 4.26 -9.91 3.07
C GLY A 77 5.31 -9.63 4.15
N GLN A 78 4.87 -9.45 5.39
CA GLN A 78 5.76 -9.20 6.52
C GLN A 78 6.71 -10.38 6.76
N VAL A 79 7.98 -10.24 6.36
CA VAL A 79 9.03 -11.26 6.53
C VAL A 79 9.62 -11.30 7.95
N THR A 80 9.53 -10.20 8.69
CA THR A 80 10.05 -10.09 10.06
C THR A 80 8.94 -9.70 11.02
N ARG A 81 8.64 -10.59 11.96
CA ARG A 81 7.79 -10.30 13.12
C ARG A 81 8.74 -10.13 14.30
N HIS A 82 9.16 -8.90 14.59
CA HIS A 82 9.96 -8.65 15.78
C HIS A 82 9.07 -8.94 17.01
N GLY A 83 9.28 -10.11 17.63
CA GLY A 83 8.69 -10.43 18.91
C GLY A 83 9.11 -9.37 19.92
N LYS A 84 8.19 -8.92 20.78
CA LYS A 84 8.52 -7.99 21.86
C LYS A 84 9.69 -8.56 22.66
N LEU A 85 10.74 -7.76 22.82
CA LEU A 85 11.73 -7.95 23.88
C LEU A 85 10.98 -7.65 25.19
N THR A 86 10.45 -8.69 25.85
CA THR A 86 10.03 -8.63 27.25
C THR A 86 11.23 -8.75 28.16
#